data_AF-A0A1H9SB67-F1
#
_entry.id   AF-A0A1H9SB67-F1
#
_cell.length_a   1.000
_cell.length_b   1.000
_cell.length_c   1.000
_cell.angle_alpha   90.00
_cell.angle_beta   90.00
_cell.angle_gamma   90.00
#
_symmetry.space_group_name_H-M   'P 1'
#
loop_
_entity.id
_entity.type
_entity.pdbx_description
1 polymer ?
#
loop_
_entity_poly.entity_id
_entity_poly.type
_entity_poly.pdbx_seq_one_letter_code
_entity_poly.pdbx_strand_id
1 'polypeptide(L)'
;MRAVLAAVLLMAVAACGASGSIQAAPTTTNAMTTTTAPTTTTSKTKFLQVWERELTAASPRAKCRGGDAFTADCMLALEKFATTIEKLVKTVAAEGTRYFDAGLEALEVRDAARTWNEQCITEPAEVRIERGCLQALFKATNGEEAILAEIYEADQAR
;
A
#
# COMPACT_ATOMS: atom_id res chain seq x y z
N MET A 1 -12.66 24.79 49.65
CA MET A 1 -11.32 25.41 49.51
C MET A 1 -11.28 26.13 48.15
N ARG A 2 -10.71 27.34 48.13
CA ARG A 2 -10.49 28.29 47.02
C ARG A 2 -10.25 27.59 45.65
N ALA A 3 -10.97 27.91 44.57
CA ALA A 3 -10.90 29.13 43.71
C ALA A 3 -9.53 29.21 42.99
N VAL A 4 -9.37 29.40 41.68
CA VAL A 4 -9.72 30.50 40.75
C VAL A 4 -9.13 30.06 39.38
N LEU A 5 -9.86 30.03 38.23
CA LEU A 5 -10.00 31.10 37.20
C LEU A 5 -8.63 31.54 36.58
N ALA A 6 -8.44 31.89 35.31
CA ALA A 6 -9.28 32.23 34.16
C ALA A 6 -8.37 32.15 32.88
N ALA A 7 -8.94 31.93 31.68
CA ALA A 7 -9.06 32.91 30.57
C ALA A 7 -7.76 33.66 30.17
N VAL A 8 -7.42 33.85 28.89
CA VAL A 8 -8.02 34.90 28.04
C VAL A 8 -7.50 34.74 26.58
N LEU A 9 -8.40 34.92 25.61
CA LEU A 9 -8.14 35.15 24.17
C LEU A 9 -7.26 36.38 23.93
N LEU A 10 -6.58 36.48 22.79
CA LEU A 10 -6.54 37.74 22.02
C LEU A 10 -6.10 37.50 20.57
N MET A 11 -7.03 37.79 19.65
CA MET A 11 -6.69 38.16 18.28
C MET A 11 -6.06 39.56 18.28
N ALA A 12 -5.10 39.80 17.39
CA ALA A 12 -4.82 41.14 16.88
C ALA A 12 -4.37 41.05 15.42
N VAL A 13 -5.20 41.60 14.53
CA VAL A 13 -4.90 41.95 13.15
C VAL A 13 -4.41 43.40 13.15
N ALA A 14 -3.36 43.68 12.37
CA ALA A 14 -3.18 44.86 11.50
C ALA A 14 -1.72 45.35 11.45
N ALA A 15 -1.15 45.44 10.24
CA ALA A 15 -0.69 46.69 9.63
C ALA A 15 0.00 46.42 8.29
N CYS A 16 -0.60 46.91 7.20
CA CYS A 16 0.11 47.25 5.96
C CYS A 16 0.87 48.57 6.16
N GLY A 17 2.08 48.69 5.60
CA GLY A 17 2.80 49.96 5.48
C GLY A 17 4.15 49.77 4.78
N ALA A 18 4.32 50.45 3.65
CA ALA A 18 5.44 50.31 2.72
C ALA A 18 6.64 51.25 3.02
N SER A 19 7.78 50.90 2.41
CA SER A 19 8.87 51.77 1.92
C SER A 19 10.02 52.18 2.86
N GLY A 20 11.27 51.88 2.45
CA GLY A 20 12.47 52.64 2.84
C GLY A 20 13.75 51.82 3.11
N SER A 21 14.64 51.73 2.13
CA SER A 21 16.02 51.18 2.10
C SER A 21 17.02 51.97 3.00
N ILE A 22 18.27 51.59 3.36
CA ILE A 22 19.38 50.84 2.72
C ILE A 22 20.40 50.37 3.81
N GLN A 23 21.14 49.28 3.52
CA GLN A 23 22.54 48.94 3.93
C GLN A 23 22.92 48.64 5.39
N ALA A 24 23.23 47.36 5.67
CA ALA A 24 24.62 46.87 5.85
C ALA A 24 24.63 45.32 6.00
N ALA A 25 25.28 44.62 5.06
CA ALA A 25 25.90 43.32 5.34
C ALA A 25 27.28 43.59 6.02
N PRO A 26 27.94 42.65 6.75
CA PRO A 26 27.89 41.18 6.66
C PRO A 26 27.75 40.49 8.03
N THR A 27 27.43 39.20 8.17
CA THR A 27 28.41 38.11 8.21
C THR A 27 27.71 36.74 8.21
N THR A 28 28.43 35.79 7.63
CA THR A 28 28.20 34.36 7.42
C THR A 28 27.58 33.53 8.55
N THR A 29 26.74 32.60 8.11
CA THR A 29 26.57 31.21 8.57
C THR A 29 25.08 30.95 8.67
N ASN A 30 24.52 30.18 7.74
CA ASN A 30 23.39 29.33 8.08
C ASN A 30 23.35 28.12 7.14
N ALA A 31 23.58 26.98 7.79
CA ALA A 31 23.01 25.68 7.53
C ALA A 31 22.94 25.24 6.06
N MET A 32 23.84 24.33 5.71
CA MET A 32 23.53 23.25 4.78
C MET A 32 22.20 22.62 5.23
N THR A 33 21.11 22.95 4.54
CA THR A 33 19.82 22.28 4.73
C THR A 33 20.00 20.87 4.20
N THR A 34 20.48 19.98 5.07
CA THR A 34 20.37 18.56 4.86
C THR A 34 18.90 18.24 4.92
N THR A 35 18.23 18.27 3.77
CA THR A 35 16.91 17.66 3.62
C THR A 35 17.11 16.19 3.95
N THR A 36 16.87 15.82 5.20
CA THR A 36 16.71 14.43 5.57
C THR A 36 15.45 14.01 4.85
N ALA A 37 15.61 13.35 3.70
CA ALA A 37 14.50 12.64 3.09
C ALA A 37 13.88 11.82 4.23
N PRO A 38 12.57 11.95 4.52
CA PRO A 38 11.95 11.15 5.55
C PRO A 38 12.15 9.71 5.14
N THR A 39 13.13 9.06 5.76
CA THR A 39 13.34 7.62 5.61
C THR A 39 12.22 7.06 6.45
N THR A 40 11.06 6.83 5.84
CA THR A 40 10.01 6.02 6.42
C THR A 40 10.54 4.59 6.44
N THR A 41 11.46 4.32 7.35
CA THR A 41 11.60 2.98 7.91
C THR A 41 10.25 2.71 8.54
N THR A 42 9.41 1.99 7.80
CA THR A 42 8.29 1.28 8.36
C THR A 42 8.89 0.47 9.52
N SER A 43 8.73 0.97 10.76
CA SER A 43 9.14 0.24 11.95
C SER A 43 8.65 -1.20 11.80
N LYS A 44 9.47 -2.20 12.09
CA LYS A 44 9.23 -3.63 11.73
C LYS A 44 7.82 -4.13 12.08
N THR A 45 7.24 -3.65 13.19
CA THR A 45 5.87 -3.98 13.65
C THR A 45 4.77 -3.33 12.79
N LYS A 46 5.08 -2.27 12.06
CA LYS A 46 4.20 -1.60 11.11
C LYS A 46 4.12 -2.33 9.76
N PHE A 47 5.08 -3.17 9.38
CA PHE A 47 5.05 -3.84 8.06
C PHE A 47 3.83 -4.75 7.95
N LEU A 48 3.70 -5.71 8.87
CA LEU A 48 2.55 -6.61 8.95
C LEU A 48 1.23 -5.84 9.06
N GLN A 49 1.13 -4.87 9.98
CA GLN A 49 -0.09 -4.07 10.16
C GLN A 49 -0.49 -3.27 8.91
N VAL A 50 0.49 -2.76 8.16
CA VAL A 50 0.24 -2.03 6.91
C VAL A 50 -0.26 -3.00 5.85
N TRP A 51 0.43 -4.12 5.65
CA TRP A 51 0.11 -5.05 4.56
C TRP A 51 -1.12 -5.90 4.82
N GLU A 52 -1.41 -6.27 6.07
CA GLU A 52 -2.70 -6.85 6.45
C GLU A 52 -3.85 -5.93 6.04
N ARG A 53 -3.78 -4.66 6.43
CA ARG A 53 -4.82 -3.68 6.03
C ARG A 53 -4.89 -3.49 4.52
N GLU A 54 -3.76 -3.32 3.84
CA GLU A 54 -3.75 -3.04 2.40
C GLU A 54 -4.23 -4.23 1.56
N LEU A 55 -3.80 -5.45 1.89
CA LEU A 55 -4.21 -6.66 1.18
C LEU A 55 -5.68 -6.96 1.44
N THR A 56 -6.16 -6.89 2.67
CA THR A 56 -7.59 -7.10 2.99
C THR A 56 -8.49 -6.05 2.37
N ALA A 57 -8.08 -4.77 2.34
CA ALA A 57 -8.85 -3.72 1.67
C ALA A 57 -8.85 -3.84 0.13
N ALA A 58 -7.86 -4.53 -0.43
CA ALA A 58 -7.74 -4.77 -1.87
C ALA A 58 -8.27 -6.16 -2.29
N SER A 59 -8.72 -6.97 -1.34
CA SER A 59 -9.17 -8.34 -1.59
C SER A 59 -10.24 -8.41 -2.68
N PRO A 60 -10.01 -9.19 -3.76
CA PRO A 60 -10.99 -9.32 -4.85
C PRO A 60 -12.09 -10.33 -4.51
N ARG A 61 -11.95 -11.08 -3.40
CA ARG A 61 -12.76 -12.25 -3.08
C ARG A 61 -14.26 -11.97 -3.05
N ALA A 62 -14.68 -10.83 -2.55
CA ALA A 62 -16.10 -10.47 -2.47
C ALA A 62 -16.71 -10.14 -3.84
N LYS A 63 -15.90 -9.71 -4.81
CA LYS A 63 -16.31 -9.26 -6.15
C LYS A 63 -16.20 -10.35 -7.22
N CYS A 64 -15.53 -11.45 -6.91
CA CYS A 64 -15.21 -12.52 -7.87
C CYS A 64 -15.81 -13.88 -7.51
N ARG A 65 -16.90 -13.95 -6.74
CA ARG A 65 -17.52 -15.24 -6.34
C ARG A 65 -18.51 -15.73 -7.39
N GLY A 66 -18.45 -17.03 -7.69
CA GLY A 66 -19.44 -17.70 -8.53
C GLY A 66 -19.56 -17.03 -9.91
N GLY A 67 -20.78 -16.66 -10.29
CA GLY A 67 -21.05 -15.99 -11.56
C GLY A 67 -20.41 -14.60 -11.70
N ASP A 68 -20.09 -13.93 -10.59
CA ASP A 68 -19.51 -12.59 -10.61
C ASP A 68 -18.05 -12.58 -11.10
N ALA A 69 -17.40 -13.75 -11.13
CA ALA A 69 -16.05 -13.90 -11.67
C ALA A 69 -15.91 -13.44 -13.13
N PHE A 70 -17.01 -13.41 -13.88
CA PHE A 70 -17.04 -13.04 -15.30
C PHE A 70 -17.49 -11.59 -15.55
N THR A 71 -17.55 -10.78 -14.48
CA THR A 71 -17.98 -9.38 -14.56
C THR A 71 -16.80 -8.42 -14.64
N ALA A 72 -17.06 -7.22 -15.17
CA ALA A 72 -16.08 -6.13 -15.15
C ALA A 72 -15.66 -5.74 -13.72
N ASP A 73 -16.57 -5.84 -12.76
CA ASP A 73 -16.29 -5.57 -11.35
C ASP A 73 -15.22 -6.53 -10.79
N CYS A 74 -15.28 -7.82 -11.15
CA CYS A 74 -14.25 -8.77 -10.76
C CYS A 74 -12.91 -8.45 -11.44
N MET A 75 -12.90 -8.14 -12.74
CA MET A 75 -11.67 -7.78 -13.45
C MET A 75 -10.96 -6.58 -12.80
N LEU A 76 -11.71 -5.51 -12.53
CA LEU A 76 -11.19 -4.31 -11.88
C LEU A 76 -10.71 -4.59 -10.45
N ALA A 77 -11.40 -5.45 -9.71
CA ALA A 77 -10.97 -5.87 -8.38
C ALA A 77 -9.64 -6.64 -8.44
N LEU A 78 -9.48 -7.54 -9.40
CA LEU A 78 -8.23 -8.28 -9.63
C LEU A 78 -7.08 -7.37 -10.07
N GLU A 79 -7.32 -6.37 -10.92
CA GLU A 79 -6.31 -5.37 -11.31
C GLU A 79 -5.86 -4.52 -10.12
N LYS A 80 -6.82 -4.06 -9.31
CA LYS A 80 -6.53 -3.32 -8.09
C LYS A 80 -5.70 -4.18 -7.13
N PHE A 81 -6.06 -5.45 -6.96
CA PHE A 81 -5.33 -6.36 -6.10
C PHE A 81 -3.91 -6.62 -6.61
N ALA A 82 -3.73 -6.89 -7.91
CA ALA A 82 -2.44 -7.02 -8.56
C ALA A 82 -1.55 -5.77 -8.37
N THR A 83 -2.15 -4.58 -8.45
CA THR A 83 -1.45 -3.30 -8.21
C THR A 83 -1.00 -3.18 -6.74
N THR A 84 -1.83 -3.57 -5.78
CA THR A 84 -1.45 -3.60 -4.35
C THR A 84 -0.32 -4.59 -4.11
N ILE A 85 -0.40 -5.77 -4.73
CA ILE A 85 0.63 -6.79 -4.66
C ILE A 85 1.97 -6.29 -5.24
N GLU A 86 1.97 -5.57 -6.35
CA GLU A 86 3.20 -4.98 -6.89
C GLU A 86 3.86 -3.98 -5.92
N LYS A 87 3.06 -3.24 -5.16
CA LYS A 87 3.60 -2.37 -4.10
C LYS A 87 4.25 -3.20 -3.01
N LEU A 88 3.61 -4.29 -2.57
CA LEU A 88 4.18 -5.21 -1.59
C LEU A 88 5.52 -5.75 -2.07
N VAL A 89 5.60 -6.29 -3.28
CA VAL A 89 6.84 -6.85 -3.84
C VAL A 89 7.96 -5.81 -3.86
N LYS A 90 7.65 -4.55 -4.24
CA LYS A 90 8.63 -3.45 -4.21
C LYS A 90 9.09 -3.13 -2.79
N THR A 91 8.19 -3.14 -1.81
CA THR A 91 8.54 -2.91 -0.40
C THR A 91 9.38 -4.05 0.16
N VAL A 92 9.01 -5.31 -0.10
CA VAL A 92 9.79 -6.50 0.28
C VAL A 92 11.22 -6.41 -0.27
N ALA A 93 11.37 -6.07 -1.56
CA ALA A 93 12.68 -5.92 -2.18
C ALA A 93 13.55 -4.83 -1.50
N ALA A 94 12.93 -3.80 -0.91
CA ALA A 94 13.62 -2.75 -0.15
C ALA A 94 13.94 -3.16 1.30
N GLU A 95 13.15 -4.03 1.92
CA GLU A 95 13.35 -4.48 3.31
C GLU A 95 14.33 -5.67 3.45
N GLY A 96 14.77 -6.25 2.34
CA GLY A 96 15.76 -7.34 2.30
C GLY A 96 15.14 -8.74 2.24
N THR A 97 15.92 -9.77 2.56
CA THR A 97 15.52 -11.18 2.34
C THR A 97 14.47 -11.70 3.32
N ARG A 98 14.11 -10.94 4.36
CA ARG A 98 13.23 -11.42 5.43
C ARG A 98 11.84 -11.83 4.95
N TYR A 99 11.26 -11.04 4.05
CA TYR A 99 9.92 -11.28 3.51
C TYR A 99 9.97 -11.83 2.08
N PHE A 100 11.08 -12.46 1.70
CA PHE A 100 11.31 -12.90 0.33
C PHE A 100 10.23 -13.88 -0.14
N ASP A 101 9.87 -14.86 0.68
CA ASP A 101 8.85 -15.87 0.35
C ASP A 101 7.45 -15.24 0.20
N ALA A 102 7.11 -14.28 1.08
CA ALA A 102 5.90 -13.47 0.90
C ALA A 102 5.90 -12.69 -0.42
N GLY A 103 7.08 -12.21 -0.86
CA GLY A 103 7.26 -11.55 -2.15
C GLY A 103 7.09 -12.51 -3.33
N LEU A 104 7.54 -13.76 -3.21
CA LEU A 104 7.33 -14.79 -4.23
C LEU A 104 5.86 -15.19 -4.34
N GLU A 105 5.21 -15.51 -3.23
CA GLU A 105 3.78 -15.84 -3.22
C GLU A 105 2.94 -14.70 -3.80
N ALA A 106 3.27 -13.46 -3.42
CA ALA A 106 2.71 -12.25 -4.00
C ALA A 106 2.82 -12.22 -5.53
N LEU A 107 4.01 -12.46 -6.09
CA LEU A 107 4.21 -12.50 -7.54
C LEU A 107 3.33 -13.56 -8.22
N GLU A 108 3.24 -14.76 -7.63
CA GLU A 108 2.41 -15.83 -8.20
C GLU A 108 0.92 -15.48 -8.19
N VAL A 109 0.44 -14.83 -7.13
CA VAL A 109 -0.95 -14.35 -7.03
C VAL A 109 -1.24 -13.24 -8.05
N ARG A 110 -0.30 -12.30 -8.25
CA ARG A 110 -0.40 -11.25 -9.26
C ARG A 110 -0.48 -11.85 -10.67
N ASP A 111 0.40 -12.79 -10.97
CA ASP A 111 0.47 -13.39 -12.30
C ASP A 111 -0.77 -14.24 -12.59
N ALA A 112 -1.33 -14.90 -11.58
CA ALA A 112 -2.63 -15.56 -11.67
C ALA A 112 -3.77 -14.57 -11.97
N ALA A 113 -3.79 -13.40 -11.31
CA ALA A 113 -4.78 -12.35 -11.56
C ALA A 113 -4.71 -11.80 -13.00
N ARG A 114 -3.49 -11.55 -13.49
CA ARG A 114 -3.25 -11.12 -14.88
C ARG A 114 -3.66 -12.19 -15.88
N THR A 115 -3.29 -13.44 -15.63
CA THR A 115 -3.68 -14.58 -16.48
C THR A 115 -5.21 -14.67 -16.60
N TRP A 116 -5.94 -14.50 -15.48
CA TRP A 116 -7.39 -14.48 -15.52
C TRP A 116 -7.94 -13.38 -16.44
N ASN A 117 -7.51 -12.13 -16.23
CA ASN A 117 -8.02 -10.97 -16.96
C ASN A 117 -7.61 -10.95 -18.43
N GLU A 118 -6.37 -11.34 -18.74
CA GLU A 118 -5.80 -11.20 -20.09
C GLU A 118 -6.09 -12.40 -20.98
N GLN A 119 -6.18 -13.61 -20.40
CA GLN A 119 -6.14 -14.86 -21.18
C GLN A 119 -7.35 -15.77 -20.97
N CYS A 120 -8.16 -15.53 -19.94
CA CYS A 120 -9.16 -16.50 -19.51
C CYS A 120 -10.58 -15.99 -19.53
N ILE A 121 -10.84 -14.73 -19.15
CA ILE A 121 -12.20 -14.28 -18.89
C ILE A 121 -13.11 -14.30 -20.13
N THR A 122 -12.53 -14.02 -21.31
CA THR A 122 -13.23 -13.99 -22.60
C THR A 122 -13.34 -15.35 -23.27
N GLU A 123 -12.60 -16.35 -22.79
CA GLU A 123 -12.59 -17.69 -23.38
C GLU A 123 -13.88 -18.45 -23.04
N PRO A 124 -14.36 -19.35 -23.93
CA PRO A 124 -15.49 -20.21 -23.64
C PRO A 124 -15.19 -21.17 -22.48
N ALA A 125 -16.25 -21.72 -21.88
CA ALA A 125 -16.15 -22.51 -20.65
C ALA A 125 -15.24 -23.74 -20.80
N GLU A 126 -15.28 -24.44 -21.93
CA GLU A 126 -14.47 -25.62 -22.21
C GLU A 126 -12.97 -25.26 -22.22
N VAL A 127 -12.61 -24.18 -22.93
CA VAL A 127 -11.23 -23.68 -23.03
C VAL A 127 -10.70 -23.23 -21.67
N ARG A 128 -11.53 -22.60 -20.84
CA ARG A 128 -11.16 -22.19 -19.48
C ARG A 128 -10.77 -23.36 -18.59
N ILE A 129 -11.44 -24.51 -18.73
CA ILE A 129 -11.12 -25.71 -17.95
C ILE A 129 -9.78 -26.29 -18.43
N GLU A 130 -9.61 -26.47 -19.74
CA GLU A 130 -8.39 -27.05 -20.32
C GLU A 130 -7.14 -26.22 -20.04
N ARG A 131 -7.27 -24.88 -20.02
CA ARG A 131 -6.16 -23.95 -19.74
C ARG A 131 -5.91 -23.70 -18.25
N GLY A 132 -6.66 -24.34 -17.35
CA GLY A 132 -6.50 -24.12 -15.90
C GLY A 132 -6.92 -22.72 -15.43
N CYS A 133 -7.75 -22.02 -16.19
CA CYS A 133 -8.19 -20.65 -15.87
C CYS A 133 -8.93 -20.55 -14.53
N LEU A 134 -9.68 -21.60 -14.16
CA LEU A 134 -10.34 -21.65 -12.86
C LEU A 134 -9.34 -21.73 -11.70
N GLN A 135 -8.18 -22.37 -11.92
CA GLN A 135 -7.11 -22.41 -10.92
C GLN A 135 -6.43 -21.04 -10.79
N ALA A 136 -6.21 -20.33 -11.91
CA ALA A 136 -5.71 -18.96 -11.89
C ALA A 136 -6.67 -18.03 -11.14
N LEU A 137 -7.97 -18.09 -11.43
CA LEU A 137 -8.98 -17.34 -10.68
C LEU A 137 -8.98 -17.68 -9.19
N PHE A 138 -8.94 -18.97 -8.86
CA PHE A 138 -8.93 -19.42 -7.46
C PHE A 138 -7.72 -18.88 -6.72
N LYS A 139 -6.52 -18.98 -7.30
CA LYS A 139 -5.29 -18.45 -6.72
C LYS A 139 -5.35 -16.93 -6.56
N ALA A 140 -5.80 -16.21 -7.58
CA ALA A 140 -5.92 -14.76 -7.54
C ALA A 140 -6.95 -14.28 -6.49
N THR A 141 -8.02 -15.05 -6.26
CA THR A 141 -9.10 -14.66 -5.35
C THR A 141 -8.89 -15.07 -3.89
N ASN A 142 -8.05 -16.06 -3.62
CA ASN A 142 -7.77 -16.55 -2.27
C ASN A 142 -6.30 -16.33 -1.84
N GLY A 143 -5.44 -15.83 -2.74
CA GLY A 143 -4.02 -15.63 -2.48
C GLY A 143 -3.67 -14.59 -1.41
N GLU A 144 -4.62 -13.74 -1.03
CA GLU A 144 -4.46 -12.80 0.10
C GLU A 144 -4.02 -13.52 1.38
N GLU A 145 -4.72 -14.61 1.74
CA GLU A 145 -4.46 -15.37 2.97
C GLU A 145 -3.08 -16.03 2.92
N ALA A 146 -2.66 -16.53 1.75
CA ALA A 146 -1.34 -17.13 1.55
C ALA A 146 -0.22 -16.10 1.71
N ILE A 147 -0.35 -14.94 1.08
CA ILE A 147 0.62 -13.85 1.22
C ILE A 147 0.73 -13.41 2.69
N LEU A 148 -0.41 -13.24 3.37
CA LEU A 148 -0.39 -12.84 4.78
C LEU A 148 0.25 -13.90 5.67
N ALA A 149 -0.01 -15.18 5.43
CA ALA A 149 0.61 -16.28 6.17
C ALA A 149 2.14 -16.21 6.10
N GLU A 150 2.71 -15.99 4.91
CA GLU A 150 4.16 -15.83 4.73
C GLU A 150 4.71 -14.60 5.48
N ILE A 151 3.96 -13.48 5.49
CA ILE A 151 4.35 -12.29 6.26
C ILE A 151 4.32 -12.57 7.77
N TYR A 152 3.30 -13.29 8.26
CA TYR A 152 3.20 -13.68 9.66
C TYR A 152 4.32 -14.62 10.07
N GLU A 153 4.64 -15.62 9.25
CA GLU A 153 5.74 -16.57 9.50
C GLU A 153 7.08 -15.84 9.61
N ALA A 154 7.36 -14.95 8.65
CA ALA A 154 8.56 -14.11 8.67
C ALA A 154 8.61 -13.16 9.89
N ASP A 155 7.47 -12.77 10.46
CA ASP A 155 7.44 -11.98 11.69
C ASP A 155 7.62 -12.80 12.98
N GLN A 156 7.14 -14.05 12.98
CA GLN A 156 7.23 -14.99 14.12
C GLN A 156 8.58 -15.70 14.24
N ALA A 157 9.36 -15.83 13.16
CA ALA A 157 10.68 -16.49 13.15
C ALA A 157 11.80 -15.72 13.90
N ARG A 158 11.45 -14.99 14.96
CA ARG A 158 12.34 -14.19 15.82
C ARG A 158 12.86 -14.96 17.02
#